data_AF-A0A5C7AX05-F1
#
_entry.id   AF-A0A5C7AX05-F1
#
_cell.length_a   1.000
_cell.length_b   1.000
_cell.length_c   1.000
_cell.angle_alpha   90.00
_cell.angle_beta   90.00
_cell.angle_gamma   90.00
#
_symmetry.space_group_name_H-M   'P 1'
#
loop_
_entity.id
_entity.type
_entity.pdbx_description
1 polymer ?
#
loop_
_entity_poly.entity_id
_entity_poly.type
_entity_poly.pdbx_seq_one_letter_code
_entity_poly.pdbx_strand_id
1 'polypeptide(L)'
;MSLSLIGIIFVQAYFINDSVKNEKERFKFKVQRALSYVSNTLEETEIAEYYDRYQSLPKEDKTDSVAVSQLLIYQQNNSTKETLIYRSNVLEENYKLSSSLFDIGLDSLTIQNIIGSSSAEVYSNIELSDKDINQSPVTKIITSGIVEDAQRLSFEKSFKEIRKKTPIHKRVSKKELDKLLTEALKRDEIDIDFEYAIYSNDLATKVQSENFEFDKASTYKVPVLYDENNQSPYKLLVNFPNDRSFILSTIIGMILLSIVFTSIIVVAYTSALYQLIKQRKISEIKTDFINNMTHEFKTPIATINLALDAIRNPAIIDDKDKVKRYLSMIKEENKRMHAQVENVLRISKLEKNELNISKERVKLHDLVEDAITHVELIVEDRQGYIKPFLNASKTSVLANETHFTNVIVNILDNAIKYSPNAPEIEVYTENIGNNVLLKITDHGSGMSKTAVKHVFEKFYRESTGNIHNVKGHGLGLAYVKRIVDDHQGYVSVESEKGKGSTFTIKLPLIS
;
A
#
# COMPACT_ATOMS: atom_id res chain seq x y z
N MET A 1 -10.83 -9.34 15.03
CA MET A 1 -10.36 -9.77 13.69
C MET A 1 -10.81 -8.79 12.60
N SER A 2 -12.10 -8.50 12.45
CA SER A 2 -12.56 -7.46 11.49
C SER A 2 -12.23 -6.04 11.95
N LEU A 3 -12.40 -5.76 13.25
CA LEU A 3 -12.10 -4.44 13.85
C LEU A 3 -10.62 -4.03 13.69
N SER A 4 -9.71 -5.00 13.72
CA SER A 4 -8.27 -4.76 13.57
C SER A 4 -7.88 -4.37 12.15
N LEU A 5 -8.54 -4.93 11.12
CA LEU A 5 -8.29 -4.54 9.73
C LEU A 5 -8.73 -3.10 9.46
N ILE A 6 -9.92 -2.73 9.97
CA ILE A 6 -10.44 -1.36 9.88
C ILE A 6 -9.50 -0.38 10.60
N GLY A 7 -9.00 -0.76 11.78
CA GLY A 7 -8.03 0.04 12.52
C GLY A 7 -6.73 0.29 11.73
N ILE A 8 -6.17 -0.74 11.08
CA ILE A 8 -4.94 -0.60 10.28
C ILE A 8 -5.17 0.34 9.09
N ILE A 9 -6.27 0.17 8.36
CA ILE A 9 -6.61 1.04 7.22
C ILE A 9 -6.75 2.50 7.69
N PHE A 10 -7.40 2.72 8.84
CA PHE A 10 -7.56 4.06 9.41
C PHE A 10 -6.20 4.68 9.79
N VAL A 11 -5.33 3.93 10.44
CA VAL A 11 -3.97 4.39 10.80
C VAL A 11 -3.16 4.74 9.55
N GLN A 12 -3.23 3.93 8.49
CA GLN A 12 -2.51 4.21 7.24
C GLN A 12 -3.06 5.47 6.54
N ALA A 13 -4.38 5.64 6.50
CA ALA A 13 -5.00 6.84 5.94
C ALA A 13 -4.59 8.10 6.72
N TYR A 14 -4.57 8.00 8.05
CA TYR A 14 -4.08 9.08 8.92
C TYR A 14 -2.61 9.42 8.62
N PHE A 15 -1.74 8.41 8.51
CA PHE A 15 -0.31 8.60 8.24
C PHE A 15 -0.04 9.27 6.89
N ILE A 16 -0.79 8.89 5.84
CA ILE A 16 -0.70 9.53 4.52
C ILE A 16 -1.09 11.00 4.61
N ASN A 17 -2.22 11.30 5.26
CA ASN A 17 -2.69 12.68 5.42
C ASN A 17 -1.71 13.54 6.23
N ASP A 18 -1.16 12.99 7.31
CA ASP A 18 -0.14 13.67 8.12
C ASP A 18 1.14 13.92 7.32
N SER A 19 1.57 12.96 6.51
CA SER A 19 2.75 13.10 5.63
C SER A 19 2.57 14.23 4.61
N VAL A 20 1.41 14.32 3.96
CA VAL A 20 1.09 15.43 3.03
C VAL A 20 1.18 16.78 3.75
N LYS A 21 0.62 16.88 4.96
CA LYS A 21 0.63 18.11 5.75
C LYS A 21 2.06 18.51 6.15
N ASN A 22 2.85 17.56 6.63
CA ASN A 22 4.24 17.79 7.05
C ASN A 22 5.12 18.23 5.88
N GLU A 23 4.95 17.62 4.72
CA GLU A 23 5.65 18.05 3.50
C GLU A 23 5.29 19.46 3.07
N LYS A 24 4.00 19.83 3.16
CA LYS A 24 3.55 21.17 2.83
C LYS A 24 4.18 22.23 3.74
N GLU A 25 4.25 21.97 5.04
CA GLU A 25 4.93 22.86 5.99
C GLU A 25 6.44 22.92 5.73
N ARG A 26 7.08 21.79 5.43
CA ARG A 26 8.51 21.75 5.09
C ARG A 26 8.81 22.53 3.81
N PHE A 27 7.98 22.39 2.79
CA PHE A 27 8.08 23.14 1.54
C PHE A 27 7.96 24.64 1.81
N LYS A 28 6.95 25.08 2.56
CA LYS A 28 6.78 26.48 2.97
C LYS A 28 8.01 27.03 3.70
N PHE A 29 8.59 26.28 4.63
CA PHE A 29 9.79 26.69 5.35
C PHE A 29 11.00 26.84 4.43
N LYS A 30 11.23 25.86 3.54
CA LYS A 30 12.30 25.90 2.53
C LYS A 30 12.14 27.12 1.60
N VAL A 31 10.94 27.38 1.10
CA VAL A 31 10.64 28.57 0.29
C VAL A 31 10.98 29.85 1.06
N GLN A 32 10.49 30.00 2.30
CA GLN A 32 10.76 31.20 3.10
C GLN A 32 12.26 31.41 3.32
N ARG A 33 13.00 30.35 3.61
CA ARG A 33 14.46 30.40 3.76
C ARG A 33 15.16 30.83 2.48
N ALA A 34 14.77 30.27 1.33
CA ALA A 34 15.31 30.65 0.03
C ALA A 34 15.03 32.13 -0.28
N LEU A 35 13.81 32.61 -0.03
CA LEU A 35 13.43 34.01 -0.23
C LEU A 35 14.17 34.97 0.71
N SER A 36 14.34 34.61 1.99
CA SER A 36 15.16 35.39 2.93
C SER A 36 16.62 35.46 2.50
N TYR A 37 17.18 34.37 1.98
CA TYR A 37 18.52 34.39 1.42
C TYR A 37 18.62 35.35 0.23
N VAL A 38 17.70 35.28 -0.73
CA VAL A 38 17.65 36.20 -1.87
C VAL A 38 17.52 37.65 -1.41
N SER A 39 16.67 37.93 -0.42
CA SER A 39 16.54 39.26 0.18
C SER A 39 17.87 39.80 0.68
N ASN A 40 18.57 39.02 1.50
CA ASN A 40 19.84 39.42 2.10
C ASN A 40 20.93 39.58 1.03
N THR A 41 21.01 38.65 0.07
CA THR A 41 21.99 38.71 -1.02
C THR A 41 21.77 39.90 -1.94
N LEU A 42 20.51 40.25 -2.25
CA LEU A 42 20.20 41.47 -3.01
C LEU A 42 20.70 42.73 -2.29
N GLU A 43 20.48 42.81 -0.98
CA GLU A 43 20.93 43.95 -0.17
C GLU A 43 22.46 44.01 -0.06
N GLU A 44 23.12 42.90 0.20
CA GLU A 44 24.58 42.81 0.28
C GLU A 44 25.25 43.15 -1.05
N THR A 45 24.72 42.62 -2.17
CA THR A 45 25.25 42.90 -3.52
C THR A 45 25.07 44.37 -3.88
N GLU A 46 23.91 44.94 -3.59
CA GLU A 46 23.64 46.37 -3.79
C GLU A 46 24.61 47.24 -2.97
N ILE A 47 24.84 46.92 -1.70
CA ILE A 47 25.79 47.68 -0.86
C ILE A 47 27.21 47.54 -1.40
N ALA A 48 27.64 46.34 -1.78
CA ALA A 48 28.98 46.06 -2.28
C ALA A 48 29.29 46.84 -3.57
N GLU A 49 28.40 46.78 -4.57
CA GLU A 49 28.60 47.51 -5.84
C GLU A 49 28.78 49.02 -5.63
N TYR A 50 28.03 49.60 -4.71
CA TYR A 50 28.14 51.02 -4.40
C TYR A 50 29.33 51.36 -3.53
N TYR A 51 29.73 50.46 -2.63
CA TYR A 51 30.93 50.63 -1.83
C TYR A 51 32.20 50.60 -2.69
N ASP A 52 32.26 49.71 -3.68
CA ASP A 52 33.37 49.66 -4.64
C ASP A 52 33.45 50.94 -5.48
N ARG A 53 32.31 51.44 -5.95
CA ARG A 53 32.25 52.75 -6.64
C ARG A 53 32.69 53.89 -5.71
N TYR A 54 32.25 53.88 -4.46
CA TYR A 54 32.66 54.87 -3.45
C TYR A 54 34.17 54.87 -3.23
N GLN A 55 34.80 53.70 -3.12
CA GLN A 55 36.26 53.61 -2.97
C GLN A 55 37.02 54.16 -4.18
N SER A 56 36.44 54.04 -5.39
CA SER A 56 37.08 54.49 -6.63
C SER A 56 37.03 56.00 -6.87
N LEU A 57 36.23 56.75 -6.09
CA LEU A 57 36.05 58.18 -6.34
C LEU A 57 37.10 59.07 -5.65
N PRO A 58 37.47 60.19 -6.30
CA PRO A 58 38.28 61.21 -5.65
C PRO A 58 37.48 61.84 -4.50
N LYS A 59 38.10 61.89 -3.32
CA LYS A 59 37.55 62.54 -2.13
C LYS A 59 37.87 64.04 -2.22
N GLU A 60 36.85 64.88 -2.35
CA GLU A 60 36.97 66.35 -2.31
C GLU A 60 37.09 66.87 -0.87
N ASP A 61 37.44 68.16 -0.75
CA ASP A 61 37.80 68.92 0.46
C ASP A 61 37.47 68.29 1.82
N LYS A 62 38.51 68.17 2.66
CA LYS A 62 38.38 67.77 4.06
C LYS A 62 37.57 68.82 4.81
N THR A 63 36.51 68.40 5.49
CA THR A 63 35.82 69.25 6.46
C THR A 63 36.16 68.77 7.86
N ASP A 64 36.62 69.71 8.70
CA ASP A 64 37.01 69.62 10.12
C ASP A 64 37.02 68.21 10.77
N SER A 65 38.22 67.78 11.20
CA SER A 65 38.42 66.54 11.97
C SER A 65 38.06 66.74 13.45
N VAL A 66 37.25 65.84 14.01
CA VAL A 66 36.85 65.88 15.44
C VAL A 66 37.37 64.62 16.14
N ALA A 67 37.98 64.79 17.31
CA ALA A 67 38.37 63.67 18.17
C ALA A 67 37.15 63.12 18.92
N VAL A 68 36.83 61.85 18.70
CA VAL A 68 35.61 61.21 19.23
C VAL A 68 35.88 60.40 20.48
N SER A 69 37.03 59.73 20.57
CA SER A 69 37.40 58.93 21.73
C SER A 69 38.91 58.77 21.86
N GLN A 70 39.39 58.74 23.09
CA GLN A 70 40.79 58.54 23.43
C GLN A 70 40.92 57.60 24.63
N LEU A 71 41.67 56.51 24.45
CA LEU A 71 42.01 55.53 25.48
C LEU A 71 43.49 55.64 25.80
N LEU A 72 43.82 55.81 27.08
CA LEU A 72 45.20 55.75 27.58
C LEU A 72 45.33 54.58 28.56
N ILE A 73 46.31 53.73 28.32
CA ILE A 73 46.69 52.62 29.20
C ILE A 73 48.12 52.85 29.67
N TYR A 74 48.32 52.79 30.98
CA TYR A 74 49.62 52.89 31.62
C TYR A 74 49.97 51.55 32.26
N GLN A 75 51.14 51.00 31.94
CA GLN A 75 51.63 49.77 32.54
C GLN A 75 53.10 49.95 32.96
N GLN A 76 53.39 49.71 34.23
CA GLN A 76 54.74 49.81 34.77
C GLN A 76 55.27 48.41 35.11
N ASN A 77 56.47 48.09 34.63
CA ASN A 77 57.18 46.87 34.99
C ASN A 77 58.14 47.16 36.15
N ASN A 78 57.80 46.68 37.34
CA ASN A 78 58.59 46.95 38.56
C ASN A 78 59.97 46.30 38.54
N SER A 79 60.21 45.27 37.72
CA SER A 79 61.51 44.60 37.59
C SER A 79 62.46 45.33 36.63
N THR A 80 61.94 45.90 35.53
CA THR A 80 62.74 46.63 34.53
C THR A 80 62.70 48.15 34.69
N LYS A 81 61.82 48.67 35.57
CA LYS A 81 61.52 50.11 35.74
C LYS A 81 61.07 50.82 34.46
N GLU A 82 60.51 50.06 33.52
CA GLU A 82 59.95 50.59 32.29
C GLU A 82 58.46 50.89 32.45
N THR A 83 58.02 52.00 31.86
CA THR A 83 56.63 52.41 31.80
C THR A 83 56.18 52.42 30.35
N LEU A 84 55.22 51.55 30.02
CA LEU A 84 54.51 51.53 28.74
C LEU A 84 53.29 52.44 28.83
N ILE A 85 53.21 53.40 27.90
CA ILE A 85 52.05 54.24 27.67
C ILE A 85 51.47 53.86 26.31
N TYR A 86 50.31 53.25 26.31
CA TYR A 86 49.55 52.97 25.10
C TYR A 86 48.43 53.98 24.95
N ARG A 87 48.41 54.72 23.84
CA ARG A 87 47.35 55.67 23.49
C ARG A 87 46.62 55.13 22.26
N SER A 88 45.29 55.10 22.29
CA SER A 88 44.46 54.80 21.13
C SER A 88 43.43 55.92 20.96
N ASN A 89 43.45 56.58 19.81
CA ASN A 89 42.54 57.66 19.45
C ASN A 89 41.65 57.20 18.28
N VAL A 90 40.38 57.59 18.34
CA VAL A 90 39.44 57.48 17.23
C VAL A 90 39.07 58.90 16.81
N LEU A 91 39.39 59.24 15.57
CA LEU A 91 39.09 60.51 14.93
C LEU A 91 37.94 60.29 13.94
N GLU A 92 36.98 61.20 13.92
CA GLU A 92 35.95 61.27 12.90
C GLU A 92 36.27 62.42 11.94
N GLU A 93 36.28 62.12 10.65
CA GLU A 93 36.54 63.11 9.61
C GLU A 93 35.41 63.09 8.58
N ASN A 94 34.83 64.27 8.30
CA ASN A 94 33.74 64.40 7.34
C ASN A 94 34.28 64.87 5.99
N TYR A 95 33.78 64.25 4.92
CA TYR A 95 34.14 64.61 3.56
C TYR A 95 32.91 64.75 2.69
N LYS A 96 32.94 65.72 1.77
CA LYS A 96 31.89 65.86 0.76
C LYS A 96 32.26 65.06 -0.47
N LEU A 97 31.34 64.22 -0.92
CA LEU A 97 31.40 63.56 -2.21
C LEU A 97 30.60 64.35 -3.24
N SER A 98 31.18 64.47 -4.44
CA SER A 98 30.49 65.02 -5.60
C SER A 98 29.33 64.12 -6.02
N SER A 99 28.32 64.71 -6.65
CA SER A 99 27.04 64.09 -7.00
C SER A 99 27.10 62.92 -8.00
N SER A 100 28.31 62.60 -8.51
CA SER A 100 28.53 61.59 -9.55
C SER A 100 28.21 60.14 -9.16
N LEU A 101 28.18 59.78 -7.87
CA LEU A 101 27.78 58.42 -7.43
C LEU A 101 26.30 58.13 -7.64
N PHE A 102 25.47 59.14 -7.45
CA PHE A 102 24.04 58.99 -7.29
C PHE A 102 23.36 59.88 -8.30
N ASP A 103 22.79 59.25 -9.33
CA ASP A 103 22.01 59.81 -10.45
C ASP A 103 20.69 60.48 -9.99
N ILE A 104 20.71 61.16 -8.83
CA ILE A 104 19.57 61.54 -7.97
C ILE A 104 19.50 63.07 -7.78
N GLY A 105 20.36 63.86 -8.42
CA GLY A 105 20.26 65.33 -8.39
C GLY A 105 20.45 65.95 -7.00
N LEU A 106 21.36 65.39 -6.20
CA LEU A 106 21.75 65.93 -4.89
C LEU A 106 22.98 66.84 -5.04
N ASP A 107 23.07 67.92 -4.25
CA ASP A 107 24.18 68.90 -4.34
C ASP A 107 25.52 68.40 -3.77
N SER A 108 25.50 67.60 -2.68
CA SER A 108 26.71 66.95 -2.13
C SER A 108 26.31 65.88 -1.09
N LEU A 109 27.14 64.83 -0.92
CA LEU A 109 26.95 63.82 0.13
C LEU A 109 28.07 63.91 1.17
N THR A 110 27.74 64.10 2.45
CA THR A 110 28.71 63.99 3.55
C THR A 110 28.89 62.54 3.97
N ILE A 111 30.11 62.02 3.87
CA ILE A 111 30.49 60.70 4.35
C ILE A 111 31.48 60.85 5.52
N GLN A 112 31.26 60.07 6.57
CA GLN A 112 32.13 60.00 7.74
C GLN A 112 33.21 58.93 7.56
N ASN A 113 34.47 59.32 7.73
CA ASN A 113 35.58 58.40 7.91
C ASN A 113 35.90 58.28 9.39
N ILE A 114 36.14 57.05 9.84
CA ILE A 114 36.59 56.75 11.20
C ILE A 114 38.04 56.32 11.12
N ILE A 115 38.93 57.13 11.67
CA ILE A 115 40.38 56.90 11.66
C ILE A 115 40.80 56.48 13.06
N GLY A 116 41.37 55.28 13.14
CA GLY A 116 42.01 54.78 14.35
C GLY A 116 43.50 55.12 14.31
N SER A 117 44.01 55.71 15.38
CA SER A 117 45.45 55.86 15.59
C SER A 117 45.85 55.31 16.95
N SER A 118 46.79 54.39 17.01
CA SER A 118 47.37 53.92 18.26
C SER A 118 48.86 54.21 18.32
N SER A 119 49.36 54.64 19.48
CA SER A 119 50.78 54.78 19.76
C SER A 119 51.17 54.02 21.02
N ALA A 120 52.21 53.21 20.96
CA ALA A 120 52.85 52.58 22.11
C ALA A 120 54.20 53.27 22.37
N GLU A 121 54.33 53.90 23.53
CA GLU A 121 55.52 54.63 23.96
C GLU A 121 56.09 53.96 25.20
N VAL A 122 57.35 53.54 25.16
CA VAL A 122 58.05 52.94 26.31
C VAL A 122 59.04 53.95 26.86
N TYR A 123 58.99 54.17 28.16
CA TYR A 123 59.89 55.06 28.88
C TYR A 123 60.65 54.29 29.96
N SER A 124 61.91 54.63 30.19
CA SER A 124 62.73 54.03 31.24
C SER A 124 62.80 54.97 32.45
N ASN A 125 62.60 54.45 33.67
CA ASN A 125 62.71 55.20 34.94
C ASN A 125 61.74 56.40 35.06
N ILE A 126 60.46 56.24 34.69
CA ILE A 126 59.44 57.27 34.94
C ILE A 126 58.50 56.85 36.08
N GLU A 127 58.42 57.67 37.13
CA GLU A 127 57.41 57.56 38.19
C GLU A 127 56.13 58.30 37.77
N LEU A 128 54.97 57.66 37.95
CA LEU A 128 53.64 58.07 37.45
C LEU A 128 53.08 59.40 38.01
N SER A 129 53.87 60.18 38.75
CA SER A 129 53.42 61.40 39.44
C SER A 129 53.60 62.69 38.63
N ASP A 130 54.42 62.70 37.58
CA ASP A 130 54.67 63.91 36.79
C ASP A 130 53.71 64.02 35.60
N LYS A 131 52.83 65.02 35.65
CA LYS A 131 51.83 65.29 34.59
C LYS A 131 52.42 65.78 33.27
N ASP A 132 53.72 66.08 33.20
CA ASP A 132 54.40 66.50 31.97
C ASP A 132 55.67 65.67 31.77
N ILE A 133 55.57 64.61 30.95
CA ILE A 133 56.70 63.77 30.55
C ILE A 133 57.54 64.54 29.53
N ASN A 134 58.58 65.24 30.00
CA ASN A 134 59.54 65.97 29.16
C ASN A 134 60.69 65.09 28.61
N GLN A 135 60.65 63.78 28.81
CA GLN A 135 61.63 62.83 28.27
C GLN A 135 61.13 62.20 26.97
N SER A 136 62.04 61.93 26.02
CA SER A 136 61.70 61.22 24.79
C SER A 136 61.57 59.71 25.05
N PRO A 137 60.59 59.01 24.45
CA PRO A 137 60.42 57.58 24.66
C PRO A 137 61.59 56.77 24.10
N VAL A 138 61.94 55.70 24.79
CA VAL A 138 62.94 54.70 24.36
C VAL A 138 62.50 54.00 23.09
N THR A 139 61.19 53.76 22.94
CA THR A 139 60.59 53.20 21.73
C THR A 139 59.22 53.81 21.53
N LYS A 140 58.94 54.24 20.30
CA LYS A 140 57.64 54.77 19.89
C LYS A 140 57.19 54.02 18.64
N ILE A 141 56.10 53.27 18.76
CA ILE A 141 55.43 52.61 17.63
C ILE A 141 54.14 53.37 17.40
N ILE A 142 53.92 53.85 16.18
CA ILE A 142 52.68 54.52 15.77
C ILE A 142 52.05 53.70 14.66
N THR A 143 50.77 53.38 14.83
CA THR A 143 49.94 52.75 13.82
C THR A 143 48.74 53.66 13.61
N SER A 144 48.51 54.11 12.38
CA SER A 144 47.35 54.94 12.03
C SER A 144 46.73 54.46 10.73
N GLY A 145 45.41 54.37 10.69
CA GLY A 145 44.69 53.92 9.51
C GLY A 145 43.18 54.12 9.65
N ILE A 146 42.49 53.95 8.53
CA ILE A 146 41.03 53.94 8.53
C ILE A 146 40.55 52.63 9.16
N VAL A 147 39.55 52.70 10.03
CA VAL A 147 38.88 51.52 10.56
C VAL A 147 37.87 51.05 9.53
N GLU A 148 38.26 50.09 8.69
CA GLU A 148 37.48 49.65 7.53
C GLU A 148 36.05 49.22 7.88
N ASP A 149 35.86 48.45 8.96
CA ASP A 149 34.52 48.00 9.39
C ASP A 149 33.63 49.16 9.81
N ALA A 150 34.18 50.13 10.53
CA ALA A 150 33.44 51.29 11.01
C ALA A 150 33.09 52.23 9.83
N GLN A 151 34.02 52.38 8.87
CA GLN A 151 33.79 53.11 7.63
C GLN A 151 32.69 52.44 6.79
N ARG A 152 32.73 51.11 6.63
CA ARG A 152 31.71 50.36 5.90
C ARG A 152 30.33 50.52 6.52
N LEU A 153 30.21 50.44 7.84
CA LEU A 153 28.95 50.63 8.56
C LEU A 153 28.41 52.06 8.41
N SER A 154 29.26 53.07 8.51
CA SER A 154 28.85 54.47 8.30
C SER A 154 28.40 54.73 6.86
N PHE A 155 29.12 54.16 5.89
CA PHE A 155 28.72 54.19 4.49
C PHE A 155 27.37 53.52 4.28
N GLU A 156 27.17 52.30 4.79
CA GLU A 156 25.91 51.56 4.65
C GLU A 156 24.71 52.37 5.18
N LYS A 157 24.84 52.97 6.36
CA LYS A 157 23.79 53.81 6.94
C LYS A 157 23.46 55.01 6.06
N SER A 158 24.49 55.73 5.59
CA SER A 158 24.33 56.89 4.71
C SER A 158 23.74 56.49 3.34
N PHE A 159 24.12 55.31 2.86
CA PHE A 159 23.65 54.74 1.60
C PHE A 159 22.18 54.37 1.64
N LYS A 160 21.70 53.73 2.72
CA LYS A 160 20.29 53.32 2.90
C LYS A 160 19.33 54.51 2.80
N GLU A 161 19.67 55.64 3.42
CA GLU A 161 18.90 56.89 3.36
C GLU A 161 18.73 57.43 1.93
N ILE A 162 19.79 57.38 1.13
CA ILE A 162 19.77 57.89 -0.26
C ILE A 162 18.94 56.98 -1.16
N ARG A 163 19.11 55.66 -1.02
CA ARG A 163 18.45 54.66 -1.88
C ARG A 163 16.94 54.59 -1.69
N LYS A 164 16.41 55.13 -0.58
CA LYS A 164 14.97 55.35 -0.38
C LYS A 164 14.33 56.14 -1.53
N LYS A 165 15.09 57.00 -2.21
CA LYS A 165 14.64 57.81 -3.34
C LYS A 165 14.83 57.15 -4.71
N THR A 166 15.56 56.04 -4.79
CA THR A 166 15.84 55.35 -6.05
C THR A 166 14.73 54.36 -6.39
N PRO A 167 14.10 54.45 -7.58
CA PRO A 167 13.07 53.50 -8.00
C PRO A 167 13.60 52.07 -8.16
N ILE A 168 12.82 51.07 -7.74
CA ILE A 168 13.22 49.64 -7.72
C ILE A 168 13.76 49.10 -9.06
N HIS A 169 13.25 49.56 -10.20
CA HIS A 169 13.67 49.08 -11.52
C HIS A 169 15.08 49.53 -11.92
N LYS A 170 15.64 50.54 -11.24
CA LYS A 170 17.07 50.92 -11.35
C LYS A 170 17.95 50.19 -10.34
N ARG A 171 17.34 49.49 -9.37
CA ARG A 171 18.02 48.83 -8.25
C ARG A 171 18.19 47.33 -8.48
N VAL A 172 17.17 46.69 -9.05
CA VAL A 172 17.12 45.24 -9.24
C VAL A 172 16.78 44.92 -10.70
N SER A 173 17.61 44.12 -11.35
CA SER A 173 17.35 43.60 -12.70
C SER A 173 16.49 42.34 -12.63
N LYS A 174 15.54 42.19 -13.57
CA LYS A 174 14.72 40.96 -13.67
C LYS A 174 15.59 39.72 -13.85
N LYS A 175 16.60 39.80 -14.72
CA LYS A 175 17.50 38.67 -15.04
C LYS A 175 18.33 38.24 -13.84
N GLU A 176 18.76 39.19 -13.03
CA GLU A 176 19.55 38.92 -11.83
C GLU A 176 18.69 38.29 -10.73
N LEU A 177 17.49 38.85 -10.51
CA LEU A 177 16.54 38.31 -9.54
C LEU A 177 16.10 36.88 -9.88
N ASP A 178 15.81 36.62 -11.16
CA ASP A 178 15.47 35.29 -11.67
C ASP A 178 16.58 34.27 -11.42
N LYS A 179 17.83 34.66 -11.71
CA LYS A 179 19.00 33.82 -11.46
C LYS A 179 19.19 33.54 -9.97
N LEU A 180 19.12 34.56 -9.12
CA LEU A 180 19.26 34.42 -7.67
C LEU A 180 18.17 33.54 -7.06
N LEU A 181 16.91 33.72 -7.48
CA LEU A 181 15.79 32.87 -7.08
C LEU A 181 16.02 31.42 -7.50
N THR A 182 16.43 31.19 -8.75
CA THR A 182 16.72 29.85 -9.27
C THR A 182 17.81 29.16 -8.46
N GLU A 183 18.91 29.85 -8.17
CA GLU A 183 20.02 29.31 -7.38
C GLU A 183 19.60 29.03 -5.92
N ALA A 184 18.87 29.95 -5.30
CA ALA A 184 18.41 29.82 -3.92
C ALA A 184 17.39 28.67 -3.73
N LEU A 185 16.45 28.52 -4.67
CA LEU A 185 15.46 27.44 -4.66
C LEU A 185 16.10 26.08 -4.91
N LYS A 186 17.01 25.99 -5.90
CA LYS A 186 17.75 24.74 -6.17
C LYS A 186 18.62 24.31 -4.99
N ARG A 187 19.24 25.25 -4.27
CA ARG A 187 20.02 24.94 -3.05
C ARG A 187 19.16 24.29 -1.95
N ASP A 188 17.87 24.63 -1.90
CA ASP A 188 16.91 24.06 -0.95
C ASP A 188 16.13 22.85 -1.53
N GLU A 189 16.60 22.29 -2.65
CA GLU A 189 16.01 21.16 -3.38
C GLU A 189 14.59 21.45 -3.88
N ILE A 190 14.30 22.71 -4.20
CA ILE A 190 13.04 23.13 -4.83
C ILE A 190 13.33 23.32 -6.32
N ASP A 191 13.04 22.29 -7.12
CA ASP A 191 13.22 22.31 -8.58
C ASP A 191 11.83 22.30 -9.26
N ILE A 192 11.19 23.47 -9.23
CA ILE A 192 9.89 23.73 -9.85
C ILE A 192 9.84 25.13 -10.43
N ASP A 193 9.00 25.29 -11.45
CA ASP A 193 8.73 26.58 -12.04
C ASP A 193 8.09 27.53 -11.01
N PHE A 194 8.50 28.78 -11.07
CA PHE A 194 8.04 29.82 -10.18
C PHE A 194 7.79 31.12 -10.94
N GLU A 195 6.86 31.92 -10.42
CA GLU A 195 6.57 33.27 -10.89
C GLU A 195 6.86 34.23 -9.74
N TYR A 196 7.39 35.43 -10.03
CA TYR A 196 7.80 36.37 -8.99
C TYR A 196 7.43 37.81 -9.32
N ALA A 197 7.27 38.62 -8.28
CA ALA A 197 7.08 40.06 -8.39
C ALA A 197 7.61 40.79 -7.18
N ILE A 198 8.16 42.00 -7.37
CA ILE A 198 8.41 42.93 -6.28
C ILE A 198 7.24 43.90 -6.17
N TYR A 199 6.65 43.97 -4.98
CA TYR A 199 5.58 44.90 -4.64
C TYR A 199 6.15 46.06 -3.82
N SER A 200 5.69 47.29 -4.08
CA SER A 200 6.01 48.48 -3.30
C SER A 200 4.71 48.99 -2.65
N ASN A 201 4.64 49.04 -1.32
CA ASN A 201 3.43 49.41 -0.58
C ASN A 201 2.16 48.68 -1.11
N ASP A 202 2.31 47.38 -1.35
CA ASP A 202 1.29 46.47 -1.89
C ASP A 202 0.84 46.73 -3.35
N LEU A 203 1.56 47.57 -4.10
CA LEU A 203 1.39 47.76 -5.55
C LEU A 203 2.49 47.03 -6.34
N ALA A 204 2.10 46.33 -7.42
CA ALA A 204 3.04 45.64 -8.30
C ALA A 204 4.00 46.63 -8.98
N THR A 205 5.29 46.30 -9.02
CA THR A 205 6.31 47.10 -9.70
C THR A 205 6.64 46.54 -11.09
N LYS A 206 7.46 47.23 -11.86
CA LYS A 206 7.93 46.72 -13.16
C LYS A 206 8.83 45.49 -13.05
N VAL A 207 9.33 45.16 -11.85
CA VAL A 207 10.19 44.00 -11.59
C VAL A 207 9.30 42.80 -11.24
N GLN A 208 8.78 42.16 -12.28
CA GLN A 208 7.94 40.95 -12.19
C GLN A 208 8.15 40.05 -13.42
N SER A 209 7.86 38.77 -13.25
CA SER A 209 7.72 37.79 -14.32
C SER A 209 6.42 38.03 -15.12
N GLU A 210 6.31 37.41 -16.30
CA GLU A 210 5.21 37.69 -17.23
C GLU A 210 3.85 37.16 -16.76
N ASN A 211 3.83 36.03 -16.05
CA ASN A 211 2.59 35.35 -15.66
C ASN A 211 2.31 35.44 -14.15
N PHE A 212 2.89 36.42 -13.45
CA PHE A 212 2.66 36.58 -12.03
C PHE A 212 1.24 37.11 -11.73
N GLU A 213 0.44 36.33 -11.02
CA GLU A 213 -0.85 36.75 -10.46
C GLU A 213 -0.86 36.61 -8.94
N PHE A 214 -1.19 37.68 -8.21
CA PHE A 214 -1.22 37.62 -6.76
C PHE A 214 -2.37 36.76 -6.24
N ASP A 215 -2.06 35.76 -5.43
CA ASP A 215 -3.04 34.95 -4.70
C ASP A 215 -2.71 34.92 -3.20
N LYS A 216 -3.65 35.42 -2.39
CA LYS A 216 -3.52 35.48 -0.93
C LYS A 216 -3.25 34.12 -0.29
N ALA A 217 -3.68 33.01 -0.91
CA ALA A 217 -3.55 31.67 -0.34
C ALA A 217 -2.24 30.96 -0.71
N SER A 218 -1.65 31.27 -1.87
CA SER A 218 -0.48 30.55 -2.41
C SER A 218 0.78 31.41 -2.58
N THR A 219 0.66 32.73 -2.49
CA THR A 219 1.81 33.63 -2.64
C THR A 219 2.65 33.71 -1.36
N TYR A 220 3.92 33.35 -1.47
CA TYR A 220 4.92 33.53 -0.44
C TYR A 220 5.50 34.94 -0.54
N LYS A 221 5.77 35.59 0.59
CA LYS A 221 6.27 36.97 0.63
C LYS A 221 7.36 37.17 1.67
N VAL A 222 8.39 37.92 1.30
CA VAL A 222 9.49 38.33 2.19
C VAL A 222 9.80 39.82 1.94
N PRO A 223 9.96 40.66 2.98
CA PRO A 223 10.43 42.04 2.81
C PRO A 223 11.86 42.04 2.23
N VAL A 224 12.15 42.98 1.33
CA VAL A 224 13.47 43.11 0.69
C VAL A 224 13.96 44.55 0.74
N LEU A 225 15.28 44.79 0.76
CA LEU A 225 15.86 46.14 0.70
C LEU A 225 15.42 47.01 1.88
N TYR A 226 15.89 46.67 3.08
CA TYR A 226 15.56 47.39 4.31
C TYR A 226 16.16 48.79 4.34
N ASP A 227 15.44 49.72 4.97
CA ASP A 227 15.91 51.06 5.28
C ASP A 227 16.71 51.10 6.59
N GLU A 228 17.23 52.27 6.95
CA GLU A 228 17.98 52.52 8.18
C GLU A 228 17.21 52.19 9.47
N ASN A 229 15.89 52.17 9.41
CA ASN A 229 14.99 51.87 10.52
C ASN A 229 14.50 50.41 10.50
N ASN A 230 15.12 49.57 9.66
CA ASN A 230 14.76 48.17 9.47
C ASN A 230 13.31 47.97 8.97
N GLN A 231 12.79 48.96 8.24
CA GLN A 231 11.52 48.88 7.55
C GLN A 231 11.77 48.69 6.06
N SER A 232 10.85 48.01 5.38
CA SER A 232 10.94 47.90 3.92
C SER A 232 9.58 48.19 3.27
N PRO A 233 9.53 49.15 2.32
CA PRO A 233 8.36 49.34 1.48
C PRO A 233 8.24 48.26 0.39
N TYR A 234 9.29 47.46 0.18
CA TYR A 234 9.37 46.46 -0.88
C TYR A 234 9.20 45.04 -0.34
N LYS A 235 8.36 44.25 -1.01
CA LYS A 235 8.16 42.82 -0.71
C LYS A 235 8.43 42.02 -1.97
N LEU A 236 9.26 40.99 -1.85
CA LEU A 236 9.43 39.96 -2.87
C LEU A 236 8.33 38.92 -2.69
N LEU A 237 7.54 38.72 -3.73
CA LEU A 237 6.45 37.75 -3.78
C LEU A 237 6.80 36.66 -4.78
N VAL A 238 6.55 35.40 -4.42
CA VAL A 238 6.80 34.24 -5.29
C VAL A 238 5.63 33.27 -5.22
N ASN A 239 5.23 32.79 -6.39
CA ASN A 239 4.20 31.78 -6.61
C ASN A 239 4.79 30.54 -7.25
N PHE A 240 4.18 29.39 -6.97
CA PHE A 240 4.54 28.11 -7.53
C PHE A 240 3.31 27.47 -8.16
N PRO A 241 3.10 27.59 -9.49
CA PRO A 241 1.90 27.06 -10.15
C PRO A 241 1.69 25.55 -9.93
N ASN A 242 2.77 24.80 -9.77
CA ASN A 242 2.79 23.33 -9.68
C ASN A 242 3.20 22.80 -8.29
N ASP A 243 3.06 23.60 -7.22
CA ASP A 243 3.47 23.22 -5.85
C ASP A 243 2.84 21.89 -5.36
N ARG A 244 1.54 21.68 -5.63
CA ARG A 244 0.82 20.46 -5.22
C ARG A 244 1.40 19.20 -5.84
N SER A 245 1.69 19.24 -7.15
CA SER A 245 2.23 18.09 -7.87
C SER A 245 3.64 17.76 -7.36
N PHE A 246 4.44 18.78 -7.10
CA PHE A 246 5.77 18.62 -6.54
C PHE A 246 5.74 18.00 -5.15
N ILE A 247 4.94 18.56 -4.23
CA ILE A 247 4.78 18.03 -2.87
C ILE A 247 4.32 16.56 -2.90
N LEU A 248 3.36 16.22 -3.77
CA LEU A 248 2.89 14.84 -3.91
C LEU A 248 3.97 13.92 -4.48
N SER A 249 4.79 14.38 -5.43
CA SER A 249 5.88 13.58 -6.01
C SER A 249 6.91 13.15 -4.96
N THR A 250 7.13 13.96 -3.93
CA THR A 250 8.07 13.66 -2.84
C THR A 250 7.60 12.51 -1.94
N ILE A 251 6.29 12.28 -1.85
CA ILE A 251 5.68 11.25 -0.97
C ILE A 251 5.00 10.11 -1.73
N ILE A 252 4.93 10.18 -3.06
CA ILE A 252 4.24 9.17 -3.87
C ILE A 252 4.80 7.76 -3.63
N GLY A 253 6.12 7.63 -3.44
CA GLY A 253 6.77 6.37 -3.13
C GLY A 253 6.29 5.77 -1.80
N MET A 254 6.14 6.60 -0.77
CA MET A 254 5.62 6.18 0.54
C MET A 254 4.14 5.78 0.46
N ILE A 255 3.33 6.54 -0.30
CA ILE A 255 1.91 6.24 -0.53
C ILE A 255 1.76 4.89 -1.23
N LEU A 256 2.51 4.66 -2.31
CA LEU A 256 2.49 3.40 -3.06
C LEU A 256 2.91 2.22 -2.17
N LEU A 257 3.98 2.38 -1.37
CA LEU A 257 4.43 1.35 -0.44
C LEU A 257 3.35 1.03 0.61
N SER A 258 2.67 2.04 1.14
CA SER A 258 1.56 1.86 2.09
C SER A 258 0.42 1.07 1.46
N ILE A 259 0.00 1.43 0.23
CA ILE A 259 -1.06 0.74 -0.51
C ILE A 259 -0.71 -0.73 -0.78
N VAL A 260 0.52 -1.02 -1.20
CA VAL A 260 0.99 -2.39 -1.42
C VAL A 260 0.92 -3.19 -0.12
N PHE A 261 1.41 -2.62 0.98
CA PHE A 261 1.37 -3.25 2.29
C PHE A 261 -0.07 -3.52 2.77
N THR A 262 -0.99 -2.55 2.62
CA THR A 262 -2.42 -2.75 2.91
C THR A 262 -3.02 -3.88 2.08
N SER A 263 -2.69 -3.93 0.78
CA SER A 263 -3.21 -4.93 -0.14
C SER A 263 -2.79 -6.35 0.26
N ILE A 264 -1.53 -6.53 0.66
CA ILE A 264 -1.02 -7.81 1.16
C ILE A 264 -1.80 -8.26 2.40
N ILE A 265 -2.03 -7.36 3.36
CA ILE A 265 -2.78 -7.65 4.58
C ILE A 265 -4.22 -8.06 4.26
N VAL A 266 -4.89 -7.31 3.36
CA VAL A 266 -6.28 -7.60 2.95
C VAL A 266 -6.37 -8.97 2.28
N VAL A 267 -5.44 -9.30 1.38
CA VAL A 267 -5.41 -10.61 0.70
C VAL A 267 -5.16 -11.74 1.70
N ALA A 268 -4.16 -11.59 2.58
CA ALA A 268 -3.86 -12.58 3.61
C ALA A 268 -5.06 -12.83 4.54
N TYR A 269 -5.72 -11.75 4.98
CA TYR A 269 -6.90 -11.83 5.82
C TYR A 269 -8.09 -12.53 5.14
N THR A 270 -8.36 -12.16 3.88
CA THR A 270 -9.44 -12.76 3.09
C THR A 270 -9.20 -14.25 2.86
N SER A 271 -7.96 -14.63 2.54
CA SER A 271 -7.55 -16.03 2.38
C SER A 271 -7.72 -16.82 3.69
N ALA A 272 -7.31 -16.27 4.83
CA ALA A 272 -7.47 -16.90 6.13
C ALA A 272 -8.95 -17.13 6.48
N LEU A 273 -9.81 -16.14 6.25
CA LEU A 273 -11.26 -16.28 6.45
C LEU A 273 -11.86 -17.37 5.57
N TYR A 274 -11.51 -17.38 4.27
CA TYR A 274 -12.00 -18.39 3.34
C TYR A 274 -11.59 -19.81 3.78
N GLN A 275 -10.34 -19.99 4.20
CA GLN A 275 -9.85 -21.28 4.72
C GLN A 275 -10.61 -21.70 5.98
N LEU A 276 -10.87 -20.78 6.92
CA LEU A 276 -11.59 -21.07 8.16
C LEU A 276 -13.02 -21.52 7.87
N ILE A 277 -13.74 -20.82 6.99
CA ILE A 277 -15.10 -21.19 6.58
C ILE A 277 -15.11 -22.57 5.91
N LYS A 278 -14.17 -22.82 4.99
CA LYS A 278 -14.04 -24.12 4.31
C LYS A 278 -13.76 -25.25 5.31
N GLN A 279 -12.85 -25.05 6.26
CA GLN A 279 -12.55 -26.02 7.30
C GLN A 279 -13.76 -26.31 8.19
N ARG A 280 -14.51 -25.28 8.58
CA ARG A 280 -15.73 -25.43 9.37
C ARG A 280 -16.78 -26.25 8.64
N LYS A 281 -17.05 -25.95 7.35
CA LYS A 281 -17.99 -26.73 6.51
C LYS A 281 -17.58 -28.20 6.45
N ILE A 282 -16.28 -28.48 6.25
CA ILE A 282 -15.76 -29.86 6.23
C ILE A 282 -15.94 -30.54 7.59
N SER A 283 -15.71 -29.82 8.69
CA SER A 283 -15.86 -30.35 10.05
C SER A 283 -17.32 -30.70 10.37
N GLU A 284 -18.25 -29.81 10.02
CA GLU A 284 -19.69 -30.04 10.19
C GLU A 284 -20.13 -31.28 9.41
N ILE A 285 -19.75 -31.37 8.12
CA ILE A 285 -20.02 -32.54 7.27
C ILE A 285 -19.46 -33.85 7.87
N LYS A 286 -18.22 -33.84 8.38
CA LYS A 286 -17.62 -35.00 9.03
C LYS A 286 -18.40 -35.43 10.28
N THR A 287 -18.87 -34.47 11.05
CA THR A 287 -19.64 -34.70 12.27
C THR A 287 -20.99 -35.32 11.94
N ASP A 288 -21.68 -34.78 10.93
CA ASP A 288 -22.95 -35.31 10.44
C ASP A 288 -22.80 -36.73 9.88
N PHE A 289 -21.70 -37.02 9.19
CA PHE A 289 -21.40 -38.37 8.73
C PHE A 289 -21.24 -39.37 9.89
N ILE A 290 -20.44 -39.02 10.91
CA ILE A 290 -20.22 -39.88 12.09
C ILE A 290 -21.54 -40.12 12.83
N ASN A 291 -22.34 -39.08 13.04
CA ASN A 291 -23.64 -39.18 13.71
C ASN A 291 -24.60 -40.08 12.93
N ASN A 292 -24.68 -39.91 11.61
CA ASN A 292 -25.53 -40.74 10.74
C ASN A 292 -25.08 -42.21 10.74
N MET A 293 -23.78 -42.48 10.64
CA MET A 293 -23.23 -43.84 10.72
C MET A 293 -23.56 -44.49 12.06
N THR A 294 -23.40 -43.76 13.16
CA THR A 294 -23.73 -44.26 14.50
C THR A 294 -25.21 -44.68 14.59
N HIS A 295 -26.12 -43.87 14.03
CA HIS A 295 -27.54 -44.19 13.99
C HIS A 295 -27.83 -45.43 13.12
N GLU A 296 -27.27 -45.49 11.91
CA GLU A 296 -27.45 -46.63 10.98
C GLU A 296 -26.89 -47.95 11.53
N PHE A 297 -25.89 -47.92 12.41
CA PHE A 297 -25.42 -49.12 13.12
C PHE A 297 -26.25 -49.47 14.36
N LYS A 298 -26.80 -48.48 15.07
CA LYS A 298 -27.56 -48.72 16.31
C LYS A 298 -28.84 -49.54 16.05
N THR A 299 -29.55 -49.26 14.96
CA THR A 299 -30.80 -49.98 14.60
C THR A 299 -30.60 -51.48 14.35
N PRO A 300 -29.72 -51.94 13.44
CA PRO A 300 -29.52 -53.37 13.21
C PRO A 300 -28.98 -54.09 14.44
N ILE A 301 -28.09 -53.44 15.22
CA ILE A 301 -27.59 -54.01 16.49
C ILE A 301 -28.74 -54.23 17.47
N ALA A 302 -29.64 -53.24 17.63
CA ALA A 302 -30.80 -53.38 18.51
C ALA A 302 -31.76 -54.48 18.03
N THR A 303 -32.02 -54.59 16.73
CA THR A 303 -32.88 -55.63 16.16
C THR A 303 -32.28 -57.03 16.32
N ILE A 304 -30.95 -57.19 16.14
CA ILE A 304 -30.25 -58.45 16.39
C ILE A 304 -30.37 -58.83 17.87
N ASN A 305 -30.14 -57.89 18.79
CA ASN A 305 -30.29 -58.13 20.23
C ASN A 305 -31.72 -58.55 20.59
N LEU A 306 -32.73 -57.87 20.06
CA LEU A 306 -34.14 -58.22 20.28
C LEU A 306 -34.47 -59.63 19.76
N ALA A 307 -33.97 -60.00 18.58
CA ALA A 307 -34.16 -61.33 18.01
C ALA A 307 -33.45 -62.41 18.86
N LEU A 308 -32.26 -62.12 19.38
CA LEU A 308 -31.54 -63.01 20.29
C LEU A 308 -32.29 -63.18 21.63
N ASP A 309 -32.79 -62.10 22.22
CA ASP A 309 -33.58 -62.14 23.45
C ASP A 309 -34.90 -62.88 23.26
N ALA A 310 -35.54 -62.73 22.10
CA ALA A 310 -36.73 -63.48 21.74
C ALA A 310 -36.46 -64.99 21.63
N ILE A 311 -35.35 -65.39 20.99
CA ILE A 311 -34.94 -66.81 20.89
C ILE A 311 -34.65 -67.40 22.28
N ARG A 312 -34.05 -66.61 23.20
CA ARG A 312 -33.73 -67.07 24.56
C ARG A 312 -34.95 -67.25 25.47
N ASN A 313 -36.11 -66.70 25.09
CA ASN A 313 -37.33 -66.84 25.88
C ASN A 313 -37.78 -68.31 25.90
N PRO A 314 -37.98 -68.93 27.08
CA PRO A 314 -38.44 -70.32 27.20
C PRO A 314 -39.73 -70.61 26.42
N ALA A 315 -40.59 -69.62 26.20
CA ALA A 315 -41.82 -69.77 25.42
C ALA A 315 -41.61 -69.83 23.89
N ILE A 316 -40.41 -69.51 23.41
CA ILE A 316 -40.06 -69.42 21.98
C ILE A 316 -38.98 -70.44 21.60
N ILE A 317 -38.07 -70.79 22.52
CA ILE A 317 -36.89 -71.62 22.23
C ILE A 317 -37.25 -73.02 21.68
N ASP A 318 -38.39 -73.57 22.10
CA ASP A 318 -38.88 -74.88 21.64
C ASP A 318 -39.75 -74.79 20.36
N ASP A 319 -40.14 -73.58 19.94
CA ASP A 319 -40.89 -73.32 18.71
C ASP A 319 -39.93 -73.14 17.51
N LYS A 320 -39.67 -74.25 16.82
CA LYS A 320 -38.72 -74.31 15.70
C LYS A 320 -38.99 -73.29 14.60
N ASP A 321 -40.25 -72.99 14.29
CA ASP A 321 -40.62 -72.07 13.21
C ASP A 321 -40.34 -70.62 13.60
N LYS A 322 -40.64 -70.23 14.85
CA LYS A 322 -40.28 -68.89 15.36
C LYS A 322 -38.77 -68.70 15.47
N VAL A 323 -38.03 -69.70 15.96
CA VAL A 323 -36.56 -69.64 16.04
C VAL A 323 -35.97 -69.45 14.64
N LYS A 324 -36.43 -70.21 13.64
CA LYS A 324 -35.95 -70.08 12.25
C LYS A 324 -36.23 -68.69 11.66
N ARG A 325 -37.37 -68.07 11.99
CA ARG A 325 -37.70 -66.70 11.59
C ARG A 325 -36.75 -65.67 12.21
N TYR A 326 -36.48 -65.75 13.52
CA TYR A 326 -35.55 -64.83 14.20
C TYR A 326 -34.10 -65.01 13.72
N LEU A 327 -33.65 -66.25 13.47
CA LEU A 327 -32.34 -66.51 12.86
C LEU A 327 -32.21 -65.91 11.46
N SER A 328 -33.29 -65.95 10.67
CA SER A 328 -33.31 -65.33 9.34
C SER A 328 -33.21 -63.79 9.44
N MET A 329 -33.93 -63.19 10.40
CA MET A 329 -33.84 -61.76 10.69
C MET A 329 -32.43 -61.33 11.11
N ILE A 330 -31.78 -62.11 11.99
CA ILE A 330 -30.39 -61.86 12.40
C ILE A 330 -29.45 -61.94 11.19
N LYS A 331 -29.62 -62.94 10.32
CA LYS A 331 -28.80 -63.10 9.11
C LYS A 331 -28.96 -61.91 8.15
N GLU A 332 -30.18 -61.40 7.99
CA GLU A 332 -30.47 -60.24 7.14
C GLU A 332 -29.86 -58.96 7.70
N GLU A 333 -30.02 -58.69 9.00
CA GLU A 333 -29.43 -57.51 9.64
C GLU A 333 -27.89 -57.58 9.69
N ASN A 334 -27.30 -58.77 9.84
CA ASN A 334 -25.84 -58.93 9.76
C ASN A 334 -25.33 -58.66 8.33
N LYS A 335 -26.04 -59.15 7.30
CA LYS A 335 -25.73 -58.80 5.89
C LYS A 335 -25.82 -57.29 5.67
N ARG A 336 -26.82 -56.63 6.25
CA ARG A 336 -26.99 -55.17 6.18
C ARG A 336 -25.83 -54.44 6.87
N MET A 337 -25.43 -54.86 8.07
CA MET A 337 -24.27 -54.29 8.78
C MET A 337 -22.97 -54.46 8.00
N HIS A 338 -22.74 -55.63 7.41
CA HIS A 338 -21.55 -55.87 6.60
C HIS A 338 -21.49 -54.93 5.39
N ALA A 339 -22.62 -54.66 4.73
CA ALA A 339 -22.69 -53.68 3.66
C ALA A 339 -22.36 -52.25 4.15
N GLN A 340 -22.78 -51.88 5.36
CA GLN A 340 -22.43 -50.59 5.97
C GLN A 340 -20.91 -50.47 6.24
N VAL A 341 -20.27 -51.53 6.74
CA VAL A 341 -18.82 -51.56 6.99
C VAL A 341 -18.03 -51.43 5.68
N GLU A 342 -18.38 -52.19 4.65
CA GLU A 342 -17.76 -52.08 3.33
C GLU A 342 -17.89 -50.68 2.74
N ASN A 343 -19.05 -50.04 2.93
CA ASN A 343 -19.25 -48.65 2.53
C ASN A 343 -18.29 -47.70 3.27
N VAL A 344 -18.12 -47.83 4.59
CA VAL A 344 -17.14 -47.04 5.38
C VAL A 344 -15.71 -47.25 4.89
N LEU A 345 -15.32 -48.50 4.61
CA LEU A 345 -13.99 -48.80 4.09
C LEU A 345 -13.76 -48.22 2.69
N ARG A 346 -14.77 -48.27 1.82
CA ARG A 346 -14.74 -47.65 0.49
C ARG A 346 -14.56 -46.13 0.61
N ILE A 347 -15.24 -45.48 1.56
CA ILE A 347 -15.09 -44.05 1.85
C ILE A 347 -13.67 -43.71 2.32
N SER A 348 -13.11 -44.50 3.24
CA SER A 348 -11.75 -44.29 3.74
C SER A 348 -10.68 -44.41 2.65
N LYS A 349 -10.78 -45.43 1.78
CA LYS A 349 -9.93 -45.57 0.58
C LYS A 349 -10.14 -44.40 -0.40
N LEU A 350 -11.36 -43.86 -0.46
CA LEU A 350 -11.65 -42.65 -1.22
C LEU A 350 -11.09 -41.35 -0.62
N GLU A 351 -10.58 -41.35 0.62
CA GLU A 351 -9.98 -40.17 1.23
C GLU A 351 -8.45 -40.15 1.14
N LYS A 352 -7.78 -41.30 1.23
CA LYS A 352 -6.32 -41.38 1.33
C LYS A 352 -5.52 -41.18 0.04
N ASN A 353 -6.16 -40.91 -1.10
CA ASN A 353 -5.50 -40.86 -2.41
C ASN A 353 -4.77 -42.16 -2.84
N GLU A 354 -4.92 -43.27 -2.10
CA GLU A 354 -4.23 -44.55 -2.31
C GLU A 354 -4.88 -45.45 -3.39
N LEU A 355 -5.64 -44.89 -4.34
CA LEU A 355 -6.20 -45.70 -5.42
C LEU A 355 -5.18 -45.76 -6.57
N ASN A 356 -4.20 -46.67 -6.46
CA ASN A 356 -3.40 -47.08 -7.62
C ASN A 356 -4.29 -47.92 -8.53
N ILE A 357 -5.05 -47.25 -9.41
CA ILE A 357 -5.97 -47.88 -10.34
C ILE A 357 -5.20 -48.24 -11.61
N SER A 358 -5.04 -49.54 -11.90
CA SER A 358 -4.55 -49.97 -13.22
C SER A 358 -5.61 -49.67 -14.28
N LYS A 359 -5.19 -49.06 -15.39
CA LYS A 359 -6.10 -48.70 -16.49
C LYS A 359 -5.69 -49.48 -17.72
N GLU A 360 -6.66 -50.05 -18.39
CA GLU A 360 -6.46 -50.87 -19.57
C GLU A 360 -7.31 -50.33 -20.72
N ARG A 361 -7.02 -50.78 -21.95
CA ARG A 361 -7.81 -50.41 -23.13
C ARG A 361 -9.13 -51.19 -23.07
N VAL A 362 -10.23 -50.48 -22.80
CA VAL A 362 -11.57 -51.06 -22.68
C VAL A 362 -12.54 -50.35 -23.63
N LYS A 363 -13.61 -51.03 -24.04
CA LYS A 363 -14.69 -50.44 -24.84
C LYS A 363 -15.78 -49.90 -23.91
N LEU A 364 -16.15 -48.64 -24.11
CA LEU A 364 -17.16 -47.99 -23.28
C LEU A 364 -18.56 -48.64 -23.41
N HIS A 365 -18.91 -49.18 -24.58
CA HIS A 365 -20.20 -49.85 -24.78
C HIS A 365 -20.32 -51.10 -23.91
N ASP A 366 -19.29 -51.94 -23.89
CA ASP A 366 -19.22 -53.14 -23.05
C ASP A 366 -19.43 -52.78 -21.57
N LEU A 367 -18.76 -51.73 -21.07
CA LEU A 367 -18.94 -51.24 -19.69
C LEU A 367 -20.37 -50.76 -19.39
N VAL A 368 -21.04 -50.16 -20.38
CA VAL A 368 -22.42 -49.69 -20.24
C VAL A 368 -23.39 -50.87 -20.21
N GLU A 369 -23.22 -51.85 -21.09
CA GLU A 369 -24.04 -53.06 -21.14
C GLU A 369 -23.90 -53.88 -19.85
N ASP A 370 -22.67 -54.04 -19.35
CA ASP A 370 -22.40 -54.68 -18.07
C ASP A 370 -23.11 -53.93 -16.94
N ALA A 371 -22.99 -52.59 -16.89
CA ALA A 371 -23.64 -51.79 -15.85
C ALA A 371 -25.17 -51.86 -15.89
N ILE A 372 -25.77 -51.93 -17.09
CA ILE A 372 -27.22 -52.09 -17.26
C ILE A 372 -27.68 -53.43 -16.68
N THR A 373 -26.95 -54.51 -16.97
CA THR A 373 -27.24 -55.87 -16.47
C THR A 373 -27.28 -55.91 -14.93
N HIS A 374 -26.44 -55.12 -14.25
CA HIS A 374 -26.42 -55.06 -12.78
C HIS A 374 -27.68 -54.45 -12.16
N VAL A 375 -28.39 -53.60 -12.89
CA VAL A 375 -29.56 -52.85 -12.37
C VAL A 375 -30.88 -53.27 -13.02
N GLU A 376 -30.84 -54.08 -14.08
CA GLU A 376 -31.99 -54.51 -14.87
C GLU A 376 -33.11 -55.11 -14.02
N LEU A 377 -32.80 -56.09 -13.17
CA LEU A 377 -33.78 -56.71 -12.27
C LEU A 377 -34.45 -55.71 -11.32
N ILE A 378 -33.73 -54.67 -10.89
CA ILE A 378 -34.25 -53.63 -9.98
C ILE A 378 -35.20 -52.69 -10.74
N VAL A 379 -34.88 -52.42 -12.01
CA VAL A 379 -35.73 -51.61 -12.90
C VAL A 379 -37.01 -52.34 -13.26
N GLU A 380 -36.91 -53.63 -13.60
CA GLU A 380 -38.06 -54.49 -13.94
C GLU A 380 -39.01 -54.68 -12.76
N ASP A 381 -38.49 -54.88 -11.54
CA ASP A 381 -39.30 -54.96 -10.30
C ASP A 381 -40.14 -53.69 -10.08
N ARG A 382 -39.63 -52.53 -10.53
CA ARG A 382 -40.33 -51.24 -10.50
C ARG A 382 -41.11 -50.92 -11.79
N GLN A 383 -41.27 -51.90 -12.68
CA GLN A 383 -41.97 -51.78 -13.96
C GLN A 383 -41.44 -50.67 -14.89
N GLY A 384 -40.15 -50.33 -14.76
CA GLY A 384 -39.47 -49.33 -15.59
C GLY A 384 -38.73 -49.92 -16.78
N TYR A 385 -37.94 -49.09 -17.47
CA TYR A 385 -37.07 -49.53 -18.56
C TYR A 385 -35.78 -48.71 -18.64
N ILE A 386 -34.73 -49.33 -19.20
CA ILE A 386 -33.51 -48.65 -19.65
C ILE A 386 -33.42 -48.79 -21.16
N LYS A 387 -33.32 -47.67 -21.90
CA LYS A 387 -33.12 -47.66 -23.37
C LYS A 387 -31.70 -47.21 -23.72
N PRO A 388 -30.83 -48.12 -24.19
CA PRO A 388 -29.50 -47.76 -24.66
C PRO A 388 -29.53 -47.29 -26.13
N PHE A 389 -29.06 -46.07 -26.38
CA PHE A 389 -28.85 -45.45 -27.69
C PHE A 389 -27.34 -45.26 -27.93
N LEU A 390 -26.66 -46.35 -28.27
CA LEU A 390 -25.19 -46.42 -28.33
C LEU A 390 -24.61 -45.95 -29.68
N ASN A 391 -24.81 -44.67 -30.02
CA ASN A 391 -24.49 -44.13 -31.35
C ASN A 391 -23.00 -43.75 -31.57
N ALA A 392 -22.13 -43.90 -30.57
CA ALA A 392 -20.70 -43.61 -30.73
C ALA A 392 -19.99 -44.68 -31.58
N SER A 393 -19.35 -44.25 -32.67
CA SER A 393 -18.54 -45.11 -33.55
C SER A 393 -17.18 -45.49 -32.95
N LYS A 394 -16.58 -44.63 -32.13
CA LYS A 394 -15.31 -44.86 -31.43
C LYS A 394 -15.56 -44.99 -29.94
N THR A 395 -15.16 -46.09 -29.32
CA THR A 395 -15.52 -46.39 -27.92
C THR A 395 -14.35 -46.86 -27.07
N SER A 396 -13.14 -46.98 -27.63
CA SER A 396 -11.95 -47.38 -26.88
C SER A 396 -11.44 -46.26 -25.98
N VAL A 397 -11.46 -46.51 -24.67
CA VAL A 397 -11.02 -45.58 -23.61
C VAL A 397 -10.01 -46.27 -22.70
N LEU A 398 -9.19 -45.47 -22.00
CA LEU A 398 -8.24 -45.98 -21.02
C LEU A 398 -8.90 -45.99 -19.65
N ALA A 399 -9.41 -47.14 -19.23
CA ALA A 399 -10.12 -47.24 -17.97
C ALA A 399 -9.93 -48.56 -17.24
N ASN A 400 -10.18 -48.51 -15.93
CA ASN A 400 -10.32 -49.70 -15.13
C ASN A 400 -11.76 -50.20 -15.22
N GLU A 401 -11.93 -51.39 -15.77
CA GLU A 401 -13.23 -52.02 -15.99
C GLU A 401 -14.11 -52.00 -14.73
N THR A 402 -13.64 -52.61 -13.63
CA THR A 402 -14.39 -52.69 -12.37
C THR A 402 -14.79 -51.31 -11.83
N HIS A 403 -13.86 -50.36 -11.76
CA HIS A 403 -14.13 -49.04 -11.20
C HIS A 403 -15.06 -48.22 -12.08
N PHE A 404 -14.91 -48.32 -13.41
CA PHE A 404 -15.71 -47.54 -14.34
C PHE A 404 -17.12 -48.13 -14.54
N THR A 405 -17.29 -49.45 -14.51
CA THR A 405 -18.61 -50.08 -14.42
C THR A 405 -19.33 -49.63 -13.14
N ASN A 406 -18.63 -49.58 -12.01
CA ASN A 406 -19.17 -49.02 -10.77
C ASN A 406 -19.58 -47.55 -10.90
N VAL A 407 -18.89 -46.73 -11.69
CA VAL A 407 -19.30 -45.33 -11.95
C VAL A 407 -20.67 -45.29 -12.63
N ILE A 408 -20.85 -46.09 -13.67
CA ILE A 408 -22.10 -46.14 -14.45
C ILE A 408 -23.23 -46.68 -13.57
N VAL A 409 -22.98 -47.77 -12.83
CA VAL A 409 -23.96 -48.34 -11.88
C VAL A 409 -24.37 -47.32 -10.82
N ASN A 410 -23.45 -46.51 -10.28
CA ASN A 410 -23.82 -45.46 -9.31
C ASN A 410 -24.76 -44.40 -9.89
N ILE A 411 -24.58 -44.03 -11.17
CA ILE A 411 -25.46 -43.05 -11.82
C ILE A 411 -26.82 -43.69 -12.12
N LEU A 412 -26.85 -44.92 -12.64
CA LEU A 412 -28.10 -45.66 -12.89
C LEU A 412 -28.89 -45.92 -11.61
N ASP A 413 -28.23 -46.34 -10.53
CA ASP A 413 -28.83 -46.55 -9.22
C ASP A 413 -29.44 -45.26 -8.66
N ASN A 414 -28.79 -44.10 -8.86
CA ASN A 414 -29.39 -42.81 -8.51
C ASN A 414 -30.62 -42.50 -9.37
N ALA A 415 -30.55 -42.71 -10.70
CA ALA A 415 -31.68 -42.51 -11.59
C ALA A 415 -32.90 -43.36 -11.17
N ILE A 416 -32.68 -44.60 -10.74
CA ILE A 416 -33.73 -45.48 -10.21
C ILE A 416 -34.26 -44.95 -8.87
N LYS A 417 -33.38 -44.68 -7.91
CA LYS A 417 -33.75 -44.27 -6.54
C LYS A 417 -34.55 -42.97 -6.49
N TYR A 418 -34.22 -42.00 -7.33
CA TYR A 418 -34.86 -40.69 -7.35
C TYR A 418 -36.00 -40.58 -8.38
N SER A 419 -36.40 -41.69 -9.00
CA SER A 419 -37.61 -41.77 -9.82
C SER A 419 -38.85 -42.01 -8.93
N PRO A 420 -39.83 -41.09 -8.90
CA PRO A 420 -41.05 -41.25 -8.10
C PRO A 420 -41.98 -42.34 -8.66
N ASN A 421 -42.01 -42.50 -9.99
CA ASN A 421 -42.80 -43.50 -10.71
C ASN A 421 -41.89 -44.62 -11.23
N ALA A 422 -42.40 -45.45 -12.15
CA ALA A 422 -41.59 -46.41 -12.91
C ALA A 422 -40.40 -45.68 -13.56
N PRO A 423 -39.15 -46.14 -13.34
CA PRO A 423 -37.97 -45.45 -13.83
C PRO A 423 -37.88 -45.53 -15.36
N GLU A 424 -37.80 -44.38 -16.02
CA GLU A 424 -37.58 -44.24 -17.46
C GLU A 424 -36.19 -43.63 -17.68
N ILE A 425 -35.23 -44.49 -18.05
CA ILE A 425 -33.82 -44.11 -18.15
C ILE A 425 -33.34 -44.30 -19.59
N GLU A 426 -32.66 -43.30 -20.11
CA GLU A 426 -32.08 -43.34 -21.46
C GLU A 426 -30.56 -43.16 -21.38
N VAL A 427 -29.82 -44.01 -22.09
CA VAL A 427 -28.35 -43.99 -22.09
C VAL A 427 -27.85 -43.70 -23.49
N TYR A 428 -27.24 -42.54 -23.70
CA TYR A 428 -26.72 -42.12 -25.01
C TYR A 428 -25.21 -42.14 -25.04
N THR A 429 -24.63 -42.54 -26.17
CA THR A 429 -23.21 -42.30 -26.45
C THR A 429 -23.00 -41.53 -27.74
N GLU A 430 -22.05 -40.61 -27.73
CA GLU A 430 -21.73 -39.74 -28.87
C GLU A 430 -20.22 -39.47 -28.93
N ASN A 431 -19.65 -39.33 -30.13
CA ASN A 431 -18.27 -38.89 -30.30
C ASN A 431 -18.21 -37.37 -30.55
N ILE A 432 -17.44 -36.63 -29.73
CA ILE A 432 -17.19 -35.20 -29.94
C ILE A 432 -15.68 -34.94 -29.90
N GLY A 433 -15.13 -34.64 -31.08
CA GLY A 433 -13.70 -34.47 -31.28
C GLY A 433 -12.92 -35.73 -30.88
N ASN A 434 -11.93 -35.58 -30.00
CA ASN A 434 -11.13 -36.69 -29.46
C ASN A 434 -11.72 -37.32 -28.18
N ASN A 435 -13.01 -37.15 -27.94
CA ASN A 435 -13.67 -37.65 -26.74
C ASN A 435 -14.93 -38.45 -27.09
N VAL A 436 -15.28 -39.38 -26.20
CA VAL A 436 -16.59 -40.02 -26.17
C VAL A 436 -17.40 -39.46 -25.01
N LEU A 437 -18.65 -39.14 -25.26
CA LEU A 437 -19.62 -38.74 -24.24
C LEU A 437 -20.55 -39.90 -23.95
N LEU A 438 -20.82 -40.10 -22.67
CA LEU A 438 -21.87 -40.95 -22.12
C LEU A 438 -22.86 -40.04 -21.40
N LYS A 439 -24.10 -40.01 -21.86
CA LYS A 439 -25.20 -39.27 -21.21
C LYS A 439 -26.17 -40.28 -20.63
N ILE A 440 -26.54 -40.12 -19.37
CA ILE A 440 -27.56 -40.92 -18.69
C ILE A 440 -28.65 -39.95 -18.25
N THR A 441 -29.82 -40.07 -18.86
CA THR A 441 -30.98 -39.20 -18.63
C THR A 441 -32.05 -39.96 -17.87
N ASP A 442 -32.49 -39.38 -16.76
CA ASP A 442 -33.62 -39.84 -15.96
C ASP A 442 -34.76 -38.82 -16.00
N HIS A 443 -36.00 -39.31 -15.89
CA HIS A 443 -37.21 -38.48 -15.76
C HIS A 443 -37.71 -38.43 -14.31
N GLY A 444 -36.78 -38.39 -13.36
CA GLY A 444 -37.06 -38.43 -11.93
C GLY A 444 -37.48 -37.10 -11.32
N SER A 445 -37.32 -36.99 -9.99
CA SER A 445 -37.71 -35.81 -9.22
C SER A 445 -36.88 -34.55 -9.52
N GLY A 446 -35.72 -34.70 -10.16
CA GLY A 446 -34.79 -33.61 -10.48
C GLY A 446 -34.20 -32.92 -9.24
N MET A 447 -33.28 -31.98 -9.48
CA MET A 447 -32.50 -31.29 -8.45
C MET A 447 -32.70 -29.77 -8.50
N SER A 448 -32.59 -29.09 -7.35
CA SER A 448 -32.49 -27.63 -7.33
C SER A 448 -31.17 -27.13 -7.95
N LYS A 449 -31.15 -25.86 -8.38
CA LYS A 449 -29.91 -25.21 -8.86
C LYS A 449 -28.78 -25.22 -7.82
N THR A 450 -29.13 -25.19 -6.53
CA THR A 450 -28.17 -25.33 -5.43
C THR A 450 -27.63 -26.75 -5.33
N ALA A 451 -28.49 -27.76 -5.47
CA ALA A 451 -28.08 -29.16 -5.43
C ALA A 451 -27.17 -29.52 -6.60
N VAL A 452 -27.48 -29.08 -7.83
CA VAL A 452 -26.63 -29.30 -9.02
C VAL A 452 -25.19 -28.83 -8.80
N LYS A 453 -24.98 -27.69 -8.12
CA LYS A 453 -23.63 -27.15 -7.84
C LYS A 453 -22.82 -27.99 -6.84
N HIS A 454 -23.49 -28.70 -5.95
CA HIS A 454 -22.87 -29.39 -4.83
C HIS A 454 -23.04 -30.91 -4.88
N VAL A 455 -23.72 -31.47 -5.90
CA VAL A 455 -24.07 -32.90 -5.96
C VAL A 455 -22.85 -33.83 -5.96
N PHE A 456 -21.71 -33.37 -6.45
CA PHE A 456 -20.45 -34.10 -6.46
C PHE A 456 -19.61 -33.87 -5.18
N GLU A 457 -20.03 -32.97 -4.29
CA GLU A 457 -19.37 -32.80 -2.99
C GLU A 457 -19.61 -34.02 -2.11
N LYS A 458 -18.58 -34.44 -1.36
CA LYS A 458 -18.68 -35.55 -0.42
C LYS A 458 -19.76 -35.27 0.61
N PHE A 459 -20.58 -36.27 0.89
CA PHE A 459 -21.65 -36.26 1.89
C PHE A 459 -22.78 -35.26 1.62
N TYR A 460 -22.77 -34.60 0.46
CA TYR A 460 -23.83 -33.67 0.11
C TYR A 460 -25.12 -34.41 -0.21
N ARG A 461 -26.23 -33.93 0.35
CA ARG A 461 -27.59 -34.41 0.09
C ARG A 461 -28.52 -33.20 0.03
N GLU A 462 -29.42 -33.19 -0.95
CA GLU A 462 -30.47 -32.20 -1.01
C GLU A 462 -31.49 -32.49 0.12
N SER A 463 -31.62 -31.57 1.08
CA SER A 463 -32.54 -31.70 2.21
C SER A 463 -33.97 -31.38 1.78
N THR A 464 -34.66 -32.35 1.18
CA THR A 464 -36.10 -32.27 0.97
C THR A 464 -36.81 -32.66 2.27
N GLY A 465 -37.47 -31.70 2.91
CA GLY A 465 -38.31 -31.93 4.09
C GLY A 465 -39.24 -33.13 3.90
N ASN A 466 -39.39 -33.92 4.97
CA ASN A 466 -40.23 -35.11 5.11
C ASN A 466 -39.98 -36.31 4.18
N ILE A 467 -38.88 -36.37 3.41
CA ILE A 467 -38.53 -37.58 2.64
C ILE A 467 -37.24 -38.20 3.19
N HIS A 468 -37.31 -38.78 4.38
CA HIS A 468 -36.25 -39.62 4.96
C HIS A 468 -36.15 -41.02 4.31
N ASN A 469 -36.95 -41.32 3.28
CA ASN A 469 -37.13 -42.68 2.78
C ASN A 469 -36.08 -43.16 1.76
N VAL A 470 -35.24 -42.28 1.18
CA VAL A 470 -34.22 -42.70 0.22
C VAL A 470 -32.89 -42.96 0.95
N LYS A 471 -32.54 -44.24 1.09
CA LYS A 471 -31.29 -44.71 1.72
C LYS A 471 -30.08 -44.34 0.85
N GLY A 472 -29.15 -43.54 1.38
CA GLY A 472 -27.90 -43.19 0.70
C GLY A 472 -26.99 -42.28 1.53
N HIS A 473 -25.68 -42.51 1.47
CA HIS A 473 -24.68 -41.82 2.30
C HIS A 473 -24.09 -40.55 1.67
N GLY A 474 -24.58 -40.12 0.50
CA GLY A 474 -24.09 -38.91 -0.20
C GLY A 474 -22.68 -39.05 -0.79
N LEU A 475 -22.26 -40.28 -1.13
CA LEU A 475 -20.88 -40.57 -1.53
C LEU A 475 -20.75 -41.20 -2.92
N GLY A 476 -21.85 -41.71 -3.48
CA GLY A 476 -21.85 -42.32 -4.82
C GLY A 476 -21.40 -41.33 -5.91
N LEU A 477 -21.96 -40.11 -5.93
CA LEU A 477 -21.57 -39.12 -6.94
C LEU A 477 -20.19 -38.50 -6.69
N ALA A 478 -19.74 -38.41 -5.43
CA ALA A 478 -18.36 -38.05 -5.12
C ALA A 478 -17.35 -39.12 -5.61
N TYR A 479 -17.72 -40.41 -5.52
CA TYR A 479 -16.97 -41.51 -6.12
C TYR A 479 -16.92 -41.38 -7.65
N VAL A 480 -18.06 -41.17 -8.28
CA VAL A 480 -18.17 -40.94 -9.74
C VAL A 480 -17.23 -39.83 -10.17
N LYS A 481 -17.29 -38.66 -9.51
CA LYS A 481 -16.41 -37.53 -9.82
C LYS A 481 -14.94 -37.90 -9.69
N ARG A 482 -14.55 -38.55 -8.58
CA ARG A 482 -13.15 -38.93 -8.34
C ARG A 482 -12.63 -39.93 -9.38
N ILE A 483 -13.39 -40.98 -9.69
CA ILE A 483 -12.94 -41.99 -10.66
C ILE A 483 -12.87 -41.38 -12.05
N VAL A 484 -13.87 -40.59 -12.47
CA VAL A 484 -13.85 -39.91 -13.78
C VAL A 484 -12.65 -38.96 -13.90
N ASP A 485 -12.37 -38.18 -12.84
CA ASP A 485 -11.21 -37.27 -12.82
C ASP A 485 -9.88 -38.04 -12.87
N ASP A 486 -9.75 -39.17 -12.16
CA ASP A 486 -8.57 -40.06 -12.23
C ASP A 486 -8.35 -40.60 -13.66
N HIS A 487 -9.45 -40.86 -14.38
CA HIS A 487 -9.45 -41.31 -15.77
C HIS A 487 -9.28 -40.17 -16.78
N GLN A 488 -8.87 -38.98 -16.33
CA GLN A 488 -8.71 -37.77 -17.17
C GLN A 488 -10.00 -37.37 -17.91
N GLY A 489 -11.15 -37.81 -17.39
CA GLY A 489 -12.46 -37.46 -17.90
C GLY A 489 -13.05 -36.23 -17.23
N TYR A 490 -14.26 -35.89 -17.65
CA TYR A 490 -15.05 -34.82 -17.07
C TYR A 490 -16.49 -35.30 -16.86
N VAL A 491 -17.05 -35.09 -15.67
CA VAL A 491 -18.46 -35.36 -15.38
C VAL A 491 -19.18 -34.06 -15.01
N SER A 492 -20.41 -33.93 -15.50
CA SER A 492 -21.32 -32.82 -15.23
C SER A 492 -22.76 -33.33 -15.12
N VAL A 493 -23.64 -32.50 -14.56
CA VAL A 493 -25.07 -32.80 -14.48
C VAL A 493 -25.89 -31.58 -14.84
N GLU A 494 -26.94 -31.80 -15.60
CA GLU A 494 -27.98 -30.83 -15.89
C GLU A 494 -29.29 -31.39 -15.31
N SER A 495 -30.01 -30.59 -14.52
CA SER A 495 -31.21 -31.08 -13.85
C SER A 495 -32.17 -29.93 -13.56
N GLU A 496 -33.47 -30.21 -13.68
CA GLU A 496 -34.53 -29.30 -13.32
C GLU A 496 -35.55 -30.03 -12.43
N LYS A 497 -35.90 -29.42 -11.30
CA LYS A 497 -36.82 -29.99 -10.33
C LYS A 497 -38.16 -30.34 -10.98
N GLY A 498 -38.56 -31.59 -10.87
CA GLY A 498 -39.79 -32.15 -11.43
C GLY A 498 -39.73 -32.58 -12.90
N LYS A 499 -38.59 -32.40 -13.59
CA LYS A 499 -38.40 -32.84 -14.98
C LYS A 499 -37.41 -33.99 -15.15
N GLY A 500 -36.48 -34.14 -14.19
CA GLY A 500 -35.45 -35.18 -14.22
C GLY A 500 -34.03 -34.62 -14.28
N SER A 501 -33.06 -35.49 -14.56
CA SER A 501 -31.64 -35.12 -14.61
C SER A 501 -30.93 -35.82 -15.76
N THR A 502 -29.88 -35.18 -16.27
CA THR A 502 -28.98 -35.74 -17.28
C THR A 502 -27.55 -35.65 -16.78
N PHE A 503 -26.95 -36.79 -16.49
CA PHE A 503 -25.54 -36.90 -16.15
C PHE A 503 -24.73 -37.10 -17.42
N THR A 504 -23.71 -36.26 -17.63
CA THR A 504 -22.85 -36.33 -18.80
C THR A 504 -21.41 -36.61 -18.36
N ILE A 505 -20.87 -37.75 -18.79
CA ILE A 505 -19.46 -38.13 -18.64
C ILE A 505 -18.78 -37.99 -19.99
N LYS A 506 -17.62 -37.34 -20.02
CA LYS A 506 -16.75 -37.16 -21.18
C LYS A 506 -15.40 -37.83 -20.90
N LEU A 507 -14.98 -38.73 -21.78
CA LEU A 507 -13.70 -39.44 -21.68
C LEU A 507 -12.84 -39.23 -22.93
N PRO A 508 -11.51 -39.12 -22.79
CA PRO A 508 -10.61 -39.10 -23.93
C PRO A 508 -10.60 -40.47 -24.62
N LEU A 509 -10.69 -40.46 -25.95
CA LEU A 509 -10.51 -41.66 -26.76
C LEU A 509 -9.03 -41.99 -26.85
N ILE A 510 -8.70 -43.29 -26.78
CA ILE A 510 -7.38 -43.75 -27.17
C ILE A 510 -7.37 -43.91 -28.69
N SER A 511 -6.40 -43.31 -29.36
CA SER A 511 -6.20 -43.50 -30.79
C SER A 511 -5.77 -44.92 -31.17
#